data_AF-X5I2C7-F1
#
_entry.id   AF-X5I2C7-F1
#
_cell.length_a   1.000
_cell.length_b   1.000
_cell.length_c   1.000
_cell.angle_alpha   90.00
_cell.angle_beta   90.00
_cell.angle_gamma   90.00
#
_symmetry.space_group_name_H-M   'P 1'
#
loop_
_entity.id
_entity.type
_entity.pdbx_description
1 polymer ?
#
loop_
_entity_poly.entity_id
_entity_poly.type
_entity_poly.pdbx_seq_one_letter_code
_entity_poly.pdbx_strand_id
1 'polypeptide(L)'
;MEKILAEKRINISFYKRKNGTLVTTLYLPPKWLEVIGITENERECFFYIEDKAIKISKEKLSEEAKDKTISFSKTSTKTYLNNKWLEYLGVSEDNRSCIIELRKKDIRLVKDDGRDILDI
;
A
#
# COMPACT_ATOMS: atom_id res chain seq x y z
N MET A 1 -0.49 1.51 -20.30
CA MET A 1 -0.93 1.50 -18.89
C MET A 1 -1.59 0.17 -18.61
N GLU A 2 -1.20 -0.54 -17.55
CA GLU A 2 -1.85 -1.81 -17.19
C GLU A 2 -3.32 -1.56 -16.80
N LYS A 3 -4.20 -2.55 -16.98
CA LYS A 3 -5.62 -2.42 -16.63
C LYS A 3 -5.81 -2.42 -15.10
N ILE A 4 -6.63 -1.51 -14.59
CA ILE A 4 -7.09 -1.52 -13.19
C ILE A 4 -8.19 -2.59 -13.07
N LEU A 5 -8.06 -3.47 -12.07
CA LEU A 5 -9.00 -4.56 -11.81
C LEU A 5 -10.04 -4.17 -10.75
N ALA A 6 -9.62 -3.43 -9.73
CA ALA A 6 -10.48 -2.92 -8.66
C ALA A 6 -9.81 -1.72 -7.99
N GLU A 7 -10.60 -0.85 -7.36
CA GLU A 7 -10.11 0.33 -6.65
C GLU A 7 -10.79 0.47 -5.29
N LYS A 8 -10.06 1.01 -4.33
CA LYS A 8 -10.62 1.29 -3.02
C LYS A 8 -10.00 2.55 -2.43
N ARG A 9 -10.87 3.46 -1.99
CA ARG A 9 -10.47 4.61 -1.20
C ARG A 9 -10.22 4.16 0.24
N ILE A 10 -9.05 4.50 0.76
CA ILE A 10 -8.60 4.12 2.10
C ILE A 10 -8.00 5.32 2.82
N ASN A 11 -7.93 5.24 4.15
CA ASN A 11 -7.18 6.20 4.95
C ASN A 11 -5.90 5.55 5.47
N ILE A 12 -4.79 6.25 5.30
CA ILE A 12 -3.52 5.90 5.92
C ILE A 12 -3.60 6.17 7.42
N SER A 13 -3.14 5.19 8.21
CA SER A 13 -3.18 5.28 9.67
C SER A 13 -1.84 5.74 10.21
N PHE A 14 -1.88 6.82 11.00
CA PHE A 14 -0.71 7.41 11.64
C PHE A 14 -0.79 7.18 13.15
N TYR A 15 0.29 6.70 13.75
CA TYR A 15 0.39 6.47 15.19
C TYR A 15 1.75 6.93 15.72
N LYS A 16 1.76 7.70 16.81
CA LYS A 16 2.99 8.11 17.49
C LYS A 16 3.33 7.12 18.59
N ARG A 17 4.52 6.51 18.51
CA ARG A 17 5.07 5.67 19.58
C ARG A 17 5.39 6.52 20.82
N LYS A 18 5.56 5.87 21.97
CA LYS A 18 5.95 6.52 23.25
C LYS A 18 7.22 7.38 23.14
N ASN A 19 8.14 7.02 22.25
CA ASN A 19 9.39 7.76 21.98
C ASN A 19 9.22 8.91 20.97
N GLY A 20 7.99 9.26 20.58
CA GLY A 20 7.69 10.30 19.61
C GLY A 20 7.81 9.89 18.14
N THR A 21 8.29 8.68 17.83
CA THR A 21 8.40 8.23 16.43
C THR A 21 7.03 8.04 15.79
N LEU A 22 6.80 8.72 14.67
CA LEU A 22 5.61 8.53 13.84
C LEU A 22 5.72 7.22 13.04
N VAL A 23 4.76 6.33 13.24
CA VAL A 23 4.60 5.08 12.50
C VAL A 23 3.42 5.22 11.58
N THR A 24 3.61 4.83 10.33
CA THR A 24 2.54 4.82 9.35
C THR A 24 2.18 3.41 8.91
N THR A 25 0.89 3.09 8.97
CA THR A 25 0.35 1.78 8.66
C THR A 25 -0.60 1.86 7.48
N LEU A 26 -0.42 0.92 6.55
CA LEU A 26 -1.30 0.67 5.41
C LEU A 26 -2.06 -0.63 5.64
N TYR A 27 -3.38 -0.58 5.45
CA TYR A 27 -4.26 -1.73 5.50
C TYR A 27 -4.62 -2.15 4.07
N LEU A 28 -4.49 -3.45 3.78
CA LEU A 28 -4.70 -4.01 2.45
C LEU A 28 -5.79 -5.08 2.49
N PRO A 29 -6.66 -5.17 1.48
CA PRO A 29 -7.61 -6.26 1.36
C PRO A 29 -6.87 -7.60 1.18
N PRO A 30 -7.13 -8.63 2.01
CA PRO A 30 -6.44 -9.92 1.89
C PRO A 30 -6.60 -10.57 0.51
N LYS A 31 -7.82 -10.55 -0.04
CA LYS A 31 -8.12 -11.09 -1.38
C LYS A 31 -7.31 -10.43 -2.50
N TRP A 32 -6.94 -9.15 -2.35
CA TRP A 32 -6.14 -8.44 -3.35
C TRP A 32 -4.68 -8.84 -3.30
N LEU A 33 -4.16 -9.13 -2.10
CA LEU A 33 -2.83 -9.69 -1.93
C LEU A 33 -2.72 -11.09 -2.53
N GLU A 34 -3.75 -11.92 -2.35
CA GLU A 34 -3.82 -13.25 -2.98
C GLU A 34 -3.75 -13.18 -4.50
N VAL A 35 -4.42 -12.20 -5.13
CA VAL A 35 -4.38 -11.98 -6.59
C VAL A 35 -2.96 -11.73 -7.09
N ILE A 36 -2.12 -11.04 -6.30
CA ILE A 36 -0.71 -10.78 -6.65
C ILE A 36 0.25 -11.80 -6.03
N GLY A 37 -0.25 -12.92 -5.49
CA GLY A 37 0.58 -14.02 -4.98
C GLY A 37 1.18 -13.80 -3.58
N ILE A 38 0.64 -12.87 -2.78
CA ILE A 38 1.06 -12.66 -1.39
C ILE A 38 0.01 -13.31 -0.48
N THR A 39 0.43 -14.28 0.32
CA THR A 39 -0.47 -15.07 1.18
C THR A 39 0.01 -15.09 2.63
N GLU A 40 -0.78 -15.67 3.53
CA GLU A 40 -0.36 -15.90 4.91
C GLU A 40 0.84 -16.85 5.02
N ASN A 41 1.09 -17.74 4.05
CA ASN A 41 2.29 -18.57 4.06
C ASN A 41 3.48 -17.85 3.42
N GLU A 42 3.21 -16.93 2.49
CA GLU A 42 4.23 -16.23 1.70
C GLU A 42 4.07 -14.70 1.82
N ARG A 43 4.44 -14.19 3.00
CA ARG A 43 4.14 -12.82 3.44
C ARG A 43 5.12 -11.75 2.95
N GLU A 44 6.21 -12.17 2.32
CA GLU A 44 7.26 -11.28 1.82
C GLU A 44 6.83 -10.63 0.50
N CYS A 45 7.15 -9.35 0.39
CA CYS A 45 6.84 -8.50 -0.75
C CYS A 45 7.81 -7.33 -0.84
N PHE A 46 7.75 -6.60 -1.94
CA PHE A 46 8.65 -5.50 -2.25
C PHE A 46 7.84 -4.25 -2.50
N PHE A 47 8.33 -3.14 -1.95
CA PHE A 47 7.74 -1.83 -2.16
C PHE A 47 8.71 -0.94 -2.92
N TYR A 48 8.23 -0.16 -3.87
CA TYR A 48 9.07 0.82 -4.57
C TYR A 48 8.24 1.99 -5.10
N ILE A 49 8.90 3.09 -5.44
CA ILE A 49 8.26 4.25 -6.05
C ILE A 49 8.40 4.15 -7.56
N GLU A 50 7.28 4.27 -8.28
CA GLU A 50 7.24 4.36 -9.73
C GLU A 50 6.02 5.21 -10.13
N ASP A 51 6.17 6.08 -11.13
CA ASP A 51 5.07 6.90 -11.67
C ASP A 51 4.26 7.68 -10.61
N LYS A 52 4.94 8.25 -9.60
CA LYS A 52 4.31 8.96 -8.46
C LYS A 52 3.34 8.08 -7.64
N ALA A 53 3.53 6.77 -7.67
CA ALA A 53 2.80 5.80 -6.86
C ALA A 53 3.77 4.98 -6.00
N ILE A 54 3.27 4.43 -4.90
CA ILE A 54 3.95 3.33 -4.20
C ILE A 54 3.42 2.03 -4.79
N LYS A 55 4.30 1.19 -5.33
CA LYS A 55 3.96 -0.14 -5.84
C LYS A 55 4.27 -1.20 -4.81
N ILE A 56 3.43 -2.23 -4.78
CA ILE A 56 3.56 -3.41 -3.94
C ILE A 56 3.51 -4.63 -4.84
N SER A 57 4.61 -5.39 -4.89
CA SER A 57 4.76 -6.57 -5.74
C SER A 57 5.31 -7.76 -4.96
N LYS A 58 5.04 -8.97 -5.45
CA LYS A 58 5.61 -10.21 -4.91
C LYS A 58 7.09 -10.37 -5.26
N GLU A 59 7.48 -9.92 -6.44
CA GLU A 59 8.85 -9.99 -6.95
C GLU A 59 9.58 -8.65 -6.78
N LYS A 60 10.91 -8.70 -6.68
CA LYS A 60 11.77 -7.52 -6.67
C LYS A 60 11.88 -6.97 -8.09
N LEU A 61 11.25 -5.83 -8.35
CA LEU A 61 11.19 -5.23 -9.69
C LEU A 61 12.18 -4.06 -9.91
N SER A 62 12.86 -3.60 -8.85
CA SER A 62 13.90 -2.57 -8.93
C SER A 62 14.93 -2.73 -7.81
N GLU A 63 16.13 -2.17 -7.97
CA GLU A 63 17.18 -2.19 -6.94
C GLU A 63 16.86 -1.28 -5.73
N GLU A 64 16.05 -0.25 -5.95
CA GLU A 64 15.55 0.66 -4.92
C GLU A 64 14.42 0.06 -4.08
N ALA A 65 13.85 -1.06 -4.54
CA ALA A 65 12.77 -1.73 -3.86
C ALA A 65 13.17 -2.14 -2.44
N LYS A 66 12.23 -1.97 -1.52
CA LYS A 66 12.42 -2.28 -0.10
C LYS A 66 11.58 -3.48 0.28
N ASP A 67 12.24 -4.44 0.89
CA ASP A 67 11.63 -5.65 1.41
C ASP A 67 10.68 -5.30 2.55
N LYS A 68 9.51 -5.92 2.52
CA LYS A 68 8.45 -5.74 3.50
C LYS A 68 7.78 -7.08 3.78
N THR A 69 7.31 -7.21 5.01
CA THR A 69 6.51 -8.35 5.45
C THR A 69 5.09 -7.88 5.72
N ILE A 70 4.11 -8.54 5.11
CA ILE A 70 2.70 -8.33 5.39
C ILE A 70 2.33 -9.07 6.68
N SER A 71 1.70 -8.36 7.61
CA SER A 71 1.11 -8.94 8.81
C SER A 71 -0.33 -9.33 8.54
N PHE A 72 -0.63 -10.63 8.58
CA PHE A 72 -1.99 -11.17 8.53
C PHE A 72 -2.51 -11.40 9.94
N SER A 73 -3.73 -10.97 10.21
CA SER A 73 -4.43 -11.21 11.48
C SER A 73 -5.91 -11.47 11.20
N LYS A 74 -6.63 -12.02 12.19
CA LYS A 74 -8.07 -12.32 12.06
C LYS A 74 -8.92 -11.10 11.65
N THR A 75 -8.49 -9.89 12.02
CA THR A 75 -9.28 -8.66 11.84
C THR A 75 -8.69 -7.71 10.81
N SER A 76 -7.45 -7.92 10.36
CA SER A 76 -6.79 -7.00 9.44
C SER A 76 -5.55 -7.60 8.77
N THR A 77 -5.26 -7.13 7.56
CA THR A 77 -3.99 -7.35 6.89
C THR A 77 -3.29 -6.02 6.67
N LYS A 78 -2.06 -5.89 7.17
CA LYS A 78 -1.39 -4.59 7.26
C LYS A 78 0.12 -4.66 7.08
N THR A 79 0.71 -3.52 6.77
CA THR A 79 2.16 -3.31 6.65
C THR A 79 2.54 -1.88 7.02
N TYR A 80 3.84 -1.62 7.18
CA TYR A 80 4.37 -0.31 7.53
C TYR A 80 4.97 0.41 6.33
N LEU A 81 4.51 1.63 6.12
CA LEU A 81 5.04 2.53 5.10
C LEU A 81 6.24 3.31 5.61
N ASN A 82 7.15 3.64 4.70
CA ASN A 82 8.18 4.62 4.97
C ASN A 82 7.53 6.02 4.92
N ASN A 83 7.65 6.79 6.00
CA ASN A 83 7.05 8.13 6.07
C ASN A 83 7.54 9.04 4.93
N LYS A 84 8.80 8.92 4.51
CA LYS A 84 9.34 9.70 3.39
C LYS A 84 8.62 9.41 2.08
N TRP A 85 8.09 8.20 1.87
CA TRP A 85 7.32 7.86 0.67
C TRP A 85 5.94 8.50 0.64
N LEU A 86 5.35 8.76 1.80
CA LEU A 86 4.07 9.47 1.88
C LEU A 86 4.22 10.95 1.56
N GLU A 87 5.38 11.54 1.88
CA GLU A 87 5.72 12.90 1.44
C GLU A 87 5.69 13.00 -0.10
N TYR A 88 6.22 12.00 -0.81
CA TYR A 88 6.13 11.95 -2.28
C TYR A 88 4.69 11.86 -2.80
N LEU A 89 3.79 11.18 -2.06
CA LEU A 89 2.36 11.14 -2.39
C LEU A 89 1.59 12.38 -1.95
N GLY A 90 2.19 13.28 -1.15
CA GLY A 90 1.49 14.42 -0.54
C GLY A 90 0.43 14.01 0.47
N VAL A 91 0.68 12.91 1.20
CA VAL A 91 -0.21 12.34 2.23
C VAL A 91 0.37 12.62 3.61
N SER A 92 -0.46 13.09 4.54
CA SER A 92 -0.05 13.54 5.87
C SER A 92 -1.09 13.19 6.95
N GLU A 93 -0.81 13.53 8.21
CA GLU A 93 -1.78 13.38 9.31
C GLU A 93 -3.07 14.21 9.09
N ASP A 94 -3.05 15.27 8.28
CA ASP A 94 -4.23 16.10 7.98
C ASP A 94 -4.92 15.69 6.67
N ASN A 95 -4.17 15.08 5.75
CA ASN A 95 -4.67 14.57 4.48
C ASN A 95 -4.27 13.10 4.31
N ARG A 96 -5.10 12.21 4.86
CA ARG A 96 -4.80 10.77 4.99
C ARG A 96 -5.33 9.92 3.85
N SER A 97 -6.12 10.51 2.95
CA SER A 97 -6.85 9.73 1.97
C SER A 97 -5.96 9.33 0.79
N CYS A 98 -6.06 8.05 0.42
CA CYS A 98 -5.39 7.47 -0.72
C CYS A 98 -6.34 6.55 -1.47
N ILE A 99 -5.99 6.24 -2.71
CA ILE A 99 -6.62 5.15 -3.46
C ILE A 99 -5.62 4.01 -3.57
N ILE A 100 -6.07 2.79 -3.31
CA ILE A 100 -5.36 1.58 -3.73
C ILE A 100 -5.99 1.04 -5.01
N GLU A 101 -5.14 0.71 -5.97
CA GLU A 101 -5.52 0.12 -7.25
C GLU A 101 -4.99 -1.32 -7.30
N LEU A 102 -5.88 -2.29 -7.45
CA LEU A 102 -5.49 -3.65 -7.78
C LEU A 102 -5.20 -3.77 -9.27
N ARG A 103 -4.02 -4.30 -9.61
CA ARG A 103 -3.62 -4.65 -10.96
C ARG A 103 -3.22 -6.12 -10.99
N LYS A 104 -2.99 -6.66 -12.18
CA LYS A 104 -2.75 -8.11 -12.34
C LYS A 104 -1.47 -8.56 -11.62
N LYS A 105 -0.46 -7.70 -11.54
CA LYS A 105 0.85 -8.03 -10.95
C LYS A 105 1.22 -7.23 -9.70
N ASP A 106 0.57 -6.10 -9.48
CA ASP A 106 0.90 -5.20 -8.38
C ASP A 106 -0.35 -4.58 -7.76
N ILE A 107 -0.18 -4.04 -6.55
CA ILE A 107 -1.10 -3.06 -5.97
C ILE A 107 -0.39 -1.72 -5.98
N ARG A 108 -1.06 -0.68 -6.45
CA ARG A 108 -0.57 0.70 -6.38
C ARG A 108 -1.28 1.47 -5.29
N LEU A 109 -0.53 2.24 -4.52
CA LEU A 109 -1.05 3.28 -3.65
C LEU A 109 -0.78 4.63 -4.31
N VAL A 110 -1.85 5.37 -4.59
CA VAL A 110 -1.81 6.71 -5.19
C VAL A 110 -2.50 7.72 -4.27
N LYS A 111 -2.16 8.99 -4.44
CA LYS A 111 -2.86 10.09 -3.77
C LYS A 111 -4.33 10.08 -4.19
N ASP A 112 -5.23 10.27 -3.23
CA ASP A 112 -6.64 10.48 -3.57
C ASP A 112 -6.81 11.83 -4.29
N ASP A 113 -7.37 11.78 -5.48
CA ASP A 113 -7.68 12.92 -6.35
C ASP A 113 -9.19 13.24 -6.39
N GLY A 114 -9.99 12.54 -5.58
CA GLY A 114 -11.44 12.73 -5.50
C GLY A 114 -12.22 12.12 -6.67
N ARG A 115 -11.57 11.34 -7.55
CA ARG A 115 -12.26 10.68 -8.66
C ARG A 115 -13.23 9.59 -8.18
N ASP A 116 -14.19 9.25 -9.03
CA ASP A 116 -14.99 8.05 -8.85
C ASP A 116 -14.11 6.81 -9.00
N ILE A 117 -14.28 5.86 -8.08
CA ILE A 117 -13.47 4.64 -8.05
C ILE A 117 -14.26 3.46 -8.61
N LEU A 118 -13.55 2.56 -9.27
CA LEU A 118 -14.06 1.28 -9.72
C LEU A 118 -14.21 0.32 -8.53
N ASP A 119 -15.30 0.48 -7.76
CA ASP A 119 -15.66 -0.39 -6.63
C ASP A 119 -16.32 -1.68 -7.18
N ILE A 120 -15.54 -2.76 -7.29
CA ILE A 120 -15.98 -4.09 -7.76
C ILE A 120 -15.75 -5.13 -6.66
#